data_AF-A0A935GD70-F1
#
_entry.id   AF-A0A935GD70-F1
#
_cell.length_a   1.000
_cell.length_b   1.000
_cell.length_c   1.000
_cell.angle_alpha   90.00
_cell.angle_beta   90.00
_cell.angle_gamma   90.00
#
_symmetry.space_group_name_H-M   'P 1'
#
loop_
_entity.id
_entity.type
_entity.pdbx_description
1 polymer ?
#
loop_
_entity_poly.entity_id
_entity_poly.type
_entity_poly.pdbx_seq_one_letter_code
_entity_poly.pdbx_strand_id
1 'polypeptide(L)'
;MAKVTKIYICSNCGTRYSKWLGKCSNCGEWNTIEEQIINKTDVKSNNLLTISPKLIQEINYDNFERISLPSDELNRILGGGLTRGSIILLAGEPGIGKTTLLMQELMKIKDFTVLYVSGEESLGQLKYRSERLGRPNSQFYLFH
;
A
#
# COMPACT_ATOMS: atom_id res chain seq x y z
N MET A 1 -16.18 26.68 26.66
CA MET A 1 -17.21 25.78 27.25
C MET A 1 -18.07 25.24 26.10
N ALA A 2 -18.02 23.93 25.85
CA ALA A 2 -18.72 23.32 24.73
C ALA A 2 -20.25 23.34 24.97
N LYS A 3 -21.00 23.80 23.97
CA LYS A 3 -22.46 23.98 24.05
C LYS A 3 -23.14 22.61 24.04
N VAL A 4 -23.61 22.16 25.21
CA VAL A 4 -24.38 20.92 25.37
C VAL A 4 -25.65 21.03 24.54
N THR A 5 -25.83 20.12 23.58
CA THR A 5 -27.04 20.11 22.73
C THR A 5 -27.88 18.89 23.10
N LYS A 6 -29.08 19.15 23.64
CA LYS A 6 -30.05 18.11 24.01
C LYS A 6 -30.78 17.61 22.78
N ILE A 7 -30.97 16.31 22.68
CA ILE A 7 -31.66 15.63 21.59
C ILE A 7 -32.49 14.50 22.19
N TYR A 8 -33.67 14.27 21.64
CA TYR A 8 -34.59 13.24 22.11
C TYR A 8 -34.61 12.08 21.14
N ILE A 9 -34.51 10.84 21.62
CA ILE A 9 -34.43 9.64 20.80
C ILE A 9 -35.52 8.66 21.21
N CYS A 10 -36.26 8.13 20.25
CA CYS A 10 -37.20 7.04 20.51
C CYS A 10 -36.44 5.75 20.85
N SER A 11 -36.66 5.17 22.02
CA SER A 11 -36.06 3.91 22.47
C SER A 11 -36.51 2.71 21.63
N ASN A 12 -37.68 2.79 20.98
CA ASN A 12 -38.20 1.71 20.14
C ASN A 12 -37.63 1.70 18.71
N CYS A 13 -37.48 2.87 18.08
CA CYS A 13 -37.09 2.94 16.65
C CYS A 13 -35.87 3.82 16.35
N GLY A 14 -35.28 4.47 17.37
CA GLY A 14 -34.07 5.28 17.22
C GLY A 14 -34.28 6.63 16.54
N THR A 15 -35.51 7.02 16.19
CA THR A 15 -35.79 8.32 15.55
C THR A 15 -35.42 9.47 16.49
N ARG A 16 -34.72 10.47 15.94
CA ARG A 16 -34.17 11.62 16.66
C ARG A 16 -35.07 12.84 16.49
N TYR A 17 -35.32 13.56 17.58
CA TYR A 17 -36.14 14.77 17.64
C TYR A 17 -35.40 15.88 18.37
N SER A 18 -35.63 17.13 17.96
CA SER A 18 -35.05 18.32 18.60
C SER A 18 -35.81 18.76 19.86
N LYS A 19 -37.02 18.24 20.07
CA LYS A 19 -37.87 18.48 21.25
C LYS A 19 -38.57 17.18 21.65
N TRP A 20 -38.93 17.05 22.92
CA TRP A 20 -39.71 15.91 23.38
C TRP A 20 -41.10 15.91 22.74
N LEU A 21 -41.57 14.73 22.36
CA LEU A 21 -42.91 14.50 21.83
C LEU A 21 -43.48 13.27 22.57
N GLY A 22 -44.74 13.32 23.00
CA GLY A 22 -45.35 12.22 23.76
C GLY A 22 -45.58 10.95 22.94
N LYS A 23 -45.61 11.07 21.61
CA LYS A 23 -45.77 9.95 20.66
C LYS A 23 -44.71 10.03 19.57
N CYS A 24 -44.06 8.91 19.27
CA CYS A 24 -43.13 8.82 18.16
C CYS A 24 -43.87 8.91 16.82
N SER A 25 -43.48 9.88 15.99
CA SER A 25 -44.05 10.07 14.65
C SER A 25 -43.66 8.97 13.64
N ASN A 26 -42.63 8.18 13.94
CA ASN A 26 -42.13 7.14 13.04
C ASN A 26 -42.71 5.75 13.36
N CYS A 27 -42.69 5.33 14.64
CA CYS A 27 -43.23 4.02 15.04
C CYS A 27 -44.61 4.08 15.70
N GLY A 28 -45.13 5.27 15.99
CA GLY A 28 -46.45 5.44 16.60
C GLY A 28 -46.53 5.14 18.10
N GLU A 29 -45.43 4.72 18.73
CA GLU A 29 -45.41 4.38 20.15
C GLU A 29 -45.45 5.62 21.06
N TRP A 30 -46.14 5.47 22.19
CA TRP A 30 -46.26 6.51 23.21
C TRP A 30 -45.18 6.36 24.28
N ASN A 31 -44.72 7.48 24.85
CA ASN A 31 -43.76 7.52 25.96
C ASN A 31 -42.42 6.81 25.72
N THR A 32 -42.06 6.54 24.47
CA THR A 32 -40.78 5.92 24.10
C THR A 32 -39.69 6.93 23.76
N ILE A 33 -39.98 8.24 23.80
CA ILE A 33 -39.00 9.28 23.45
C ILE A 33 -38.25 9.72 24.71
N GLU A 34 -36.94 9.46 24.74
CA GLU A 34 -36.05 9.73 25.88
C GLU A 34 -35.05 10.85 25.55
N GLU A 35 -34.70 11.68 26.54
CA GLU A 35 -33.71 12.74 26.39
C GLU A 35 -32.29 12.15 26.45
N GLN A 36 -31.50 12.36 25.40
CA GLN A 36 -30.06 12.10 25.40
C GLN A 36 -29.27 13.40 25.31
N ILE A 37 -28.32 13.55 26.22
CA ILE A 37 -27.38 14.67 26.24
C ILE A 37 -26.18 14.27 25.38
N ILE A 38 -26.08 14.81 24.16
CA ILE A 38 -24.88 14.63 23.35
C ILE A 38 -23.86 15.69 23.76
N ASN A 39 -22.84 15.27 24.51
CA ASN A 39 -21.60 16.02 24.60
C ASN A 39 -20.92 15.94 23.22
N LYS A 40 -20.52 17.10 22.66
CA LYS A 40 -19.73 17.19 21.42
C LYS A 40 -18.27 16.73 21.66
N THR A 41 -18.12 15.54 22.21
CA THR A 41 -16.90 14.77 22.46
C THR A 41 -17.39 13.32 22.37
N ASP A 42 -17.61 12.76 21.19
CA ASP A 42 -16.55 12.39 20.25
C ASP A 42 -17.14 12.40 18.85
N VAL A 43 -16.79 13.41 18.06
CA VAL A 43 -16.60 13.15 16.64
C VAL A 43 -15.49 12.12 16.64
N LYS A 44 -15.79 10.89 16.20
CA LYS A 44 -14.77 9.92 15.79
C LYS A 44 -13.90 10.65 14.78
N SER A 45 -12.84 11.28 15.28
CA SER A 45 -11.78 11.80 14.47
C SER A 45 -11.25 10.56 13.77
N ASN A 46 -11.48 10.51 12.45
CA ASN A 46 -10.57 9.81 11.56
C ASN A 46 -9.18 9.95 12.15
N ASN A 47 -8.52 8.83 12.46
CA ASN A 47 -7.16 8.77 12.98
C ASN A 47 -6.29 9.77 12.21
N LEU A 48 -6.20 10.99 12.71
CA LEU A 48 -5.12 11.90 12.42
C LEU A 48 -3.98 11.20 13.13
N LEU A 49 -3.21 10.44 12.37
CA LEU A 49 -1.93 9.93 12.81
C LEU A 49 -1.20 11.13 13.40
N THR A 50 -1.16 11.19 14.72
CA THR A 50 -0.40 12.20 15.46
C THR A 50 1.04 11.84 15.20
N ILE A 51 1.61 12.46 14.17
CA ILE A 51 3.02 12.34 13.84
C ILE A 51 3.77 13.11 14.93
N SER A 52 4.22 12.41 15.96
CA SER A 52 5.15 12.92 16.95
C SER A 52 6.56 12.38 16.67
N PRO A 53 7.60 13.17 16.95
CA PRO A 53 8.97 12.67 16.86
C PRO A 53 9.13 11.48 17.82
N LYS A 54 9.70 10.39 17.31
CA LYS A 54 10.04 9.20 18.08
C LYS A 54 11.57 9.06 18.13
N LEU A 55 12.08 8.53 19.24
CA LEU A 55 13.50 8.17 19.31
C LEU A 55 13.78 7.00 18.36
N ILE A 56 14.97 6.95 17.78
CA ILE A 56 15.32 5.89 16.81
C ILE A 56 15.20 4.49 17.43
N GLN A 57 15.46 4.35 18.74
CA GLN A 57 15.32 3.11 19.48
C GLN A 57 13.87 2.64 19.62
N GLU A 58 12.90 3.55 19.47
CA GLU A 58 11.46 3.27 19.56
C GLU A 58 10.86 2.92 18.18
N ILE A 59 11.65 3.03 17.11
CA ILE A 59 11.23 2.69 15.75
C ILE A 59 11.51 1.21 15.52
N ASN A 60 10.44 0.43 15.38
CA ASN A 60 10.55 -0.95 14.93
C ASN A 60 10.84 -1.00 13.44
N TYR A 61 11.62 -1.98 13.01
CA TYR A 61 11.78 -2.26 11.59
C TYR A 61 10.48 -2.79 11.01
N ASP A 62 10.02 -2.17 9.93
CA ASP A 62 9.07 -2.82 9.04
C ASP A 62 9.81 -3.97 8.34
N ASN A 63 9.29 -5.19 8.49
CA ASN A 63 9.81 -6.35 7.76
C ASN A 63 9.41 -6.21 6.28
N PHE A 64 10.30 -5.62 5.49
CA PHE A 64 10.12 -5.58 4.05
C PHE A 64 10.39 -6.95 3.45
N GLU A 65 9.43 -7.47 2.70
CA GLU A 65 9.62 -8.70 1.94
C GLU A 65 10.68 -8.46 0.85
N ARG A 66 11.70 -9.32 0.77
CA ARG A 66 12.78 -9.23 -0.20
C ARG A 66 12.75 -10.42 -1.16
N ILE A 67 12.99 -10.14 -2.43
CA ILE A 67 13.19 -11.13 -3.48
C ILE A 67 14.69 -11.38 -3.59
N SER A 68 15.11 -12.61 -3.28
CA SER A 68 16.49 -13.03 -3.48
C SER A 68 16.79 -13.12 -4.97
N LEU A 69 17.87 -12.48 -5.39
CA LEU A 69 18.38 -12.57 -6.75
C LEU A 69 19.31 -13.78 -6.91
N PRO A 70 19.51 -14.26 -8.15
CA PRO A 70 20.47 -15.30 -8.46
C PRO A 70 21.94 -14.93 -8.15
N SER A 71 22.29 -13.64 -8.20
CA SER A 71 23.63 -13.15 -7.86
C SER A 71 23.76 -12.75 -6.40
N ASP A 72 24.67 -13.42 -5.69
CA ASP A 72 25.03 -13.11 -4.30
C ASP A 72 25.62 -11.70 -4.15
N GLU A 73 26.43 -11.26 -5.10
CA GLU A 73 27.04 -9.93 -5.05
C GLU A 73 25.99 -8.83 -5.25
N LEU A 74 25.02 -9.04 -6.15
CA LEU A 74 23.93 -8.09 -6.33
C LEU A 74 22.98 -8.07 -5.12
N ASN A 75 22.70 -9.23 -4.52
CA ASN A 75 21.98 -9.31 -3.25
C ASN A 75 22.70 -8.51 -2.17
N ARG A 76 24.03 -8.66 -2.05
CA ARG A 76 24.85 -7.92 -1.08
C ARG A 76 24.76 -6.41 -1.29
N ILE A 77 24.87 -5.94 -2.53
CA ILE A 77 24.76 -4.53 -2.89
C ILE A 77 23.37 -3.97 -2.55
N LEU A 78 22.31 -4.78 -2.74
CA LEU A 78 20.92 -4.40 -2.45
C LEU A 78 20.50 -4.59 -0.98
N GLY A 79 21.42 -5.00 -0.11
CA GLY A 79 21.14 -5.22 1.31
C GLY A 79 20.31 -6.49 1.57
N GLY A 80 20.56 -7.56 0.81
CA GLY A 80 19.91 -8.86 0.94
C GLY A 80 18.91 -9.22 -0.16
N GLY A 81 18.84 -8.44 -1.25
CA GLY A 81 17.95 -8.68 -2.39
C GLY A 81 16.98 -7.54 -2.68
N LEU A 82 16.14 -7.70 -3.71
CA LEU A 82 15.20 -6.67 -4.15
C LEU A 82 14.06 -6.50 -3.13
N THR A 83 13.93 -5.30 -2.56
CA THR A 83 12.81 -4.98 -1.67
C THR A 83 11.50 -4.88 -2.46
N ARG A 84 10.45 -5.58 -2.04
CA ARG A 84 9.12 -5.46 -2.67
C ARG A 84 8.57 -4.05 -2.52
N GLY A 85 7.93 -3.55 -3.58
CA GLY A 85 7.38 -2.19 -3.62
C GLY A 85 8.44 -1.08 -3.71
N SER A 86 9.70 -1.43 -4.03
CA SER A 86 10.77 -0.46 -4.23
C SER A 86 11.03 -0.15 -5.71
N ILE A 87 11.71 0.96 -5.95
CA ILE A 87 12.27 1.34 -7.25
C ILE A 87 13.79 1.37 -7.11
N ILE A 88 14.47 0.72 -8.05
CA ILE A 88 15.93 0.67 -8.09
C ILE A 88 16.40 1.29 -9.40
N LEU A 89 17.31 2.27 -9.30
CA LEU A 89 17.95 2.91 -10.44
C LEU A 89 19.32 2.31 -10.69
N LEU A 90 19.51 1.68 -11.85
CA LEU A 90 20.81 1.21 -12.31
C LEU A 90 21.39 2.22 -13.32
N ALA A 91 22.41 2.98 -12.90
CA ALA A 91 23.07 4.00 -13.71
C ALA A 91 24.53 3.64 -14.01
N GLY A 92 25.09 4.24 -15.07
CA GLY A 92 26.46 3.99 -15.51
C GLY A 92 26.66 4.42 -16.97
N GLU A 93 27.91 4.43 -17.42
CA GLU A 93 28.27 4.85 -18.78
C GLU A 93 27.60 4.00 -19.88
N PRO A 94 27.39 4.55 -21.09
CA PRO A 94 26.97 3.75 -22.23
C PRO A 94 27.95 2.59 -22.46
N GLY A 95 27.43 1.38 -22.72
CA GLY A 95 28.26 0.21 -22.98
C GLY A 95 28.84 -0.51 -21.76
N ILE A 96 28.68 0.02 -20.53
CA ILE A 96 29.20 -0.64 -19.29
C ILE A 96 28.49 -1.96 -18.95
N GLY A 97 27.43 -2.31 -19.67
CA GLY A 97 26.73 -3.59 -19.51
C GLY A 97 25.47 -3.57 -18.63
N LYS A 98 24.87 -2.41 -18.34
CA LYS A 98 23.64 -2.28 -17.54
C LYS A 98 22.51 -3.20 -18.00
N THR A 99 22.13 -3.10 -19.28
CA THR A 99 21.10 -3.94 -19.91
C THR A 99 21.45 -5.42 -19.82
N THR A 100 22.74 -5.75 -19.99
CA THR A 100 23.21 -7.15 -19.99
C THR A 100 23.12 -7.74 -18.59
N LEU A 101 23.61 -7.03 -17.57
CA LEU A 101 23.53 -7.44 -16.17
C LEU A 101 22.07 -7.62 -15.73
N LEU A 102 21.22 -6.63 -16.01
CA LEU A 102 19.81 -6.66 -15.60
C LEU A 102 19.06 -7.81 -16.26
N MET A 103 19.27 -8.02 -17.57
CA MET A 103 18.67 -9.13 -18.29
C MET A 103 19.16 -10.49 -17.79
N GLN A 104 20.47 -10.64 -17.52
CA GLN A 104 21.07 -11.87 -16.98
C GLN A 104 20.45 -12.29 -15.64
N GLU A 105 20.27 -11.33 -14.73
CA GLU A 105 19.73 -11.59 -13.40
C GLU A 105 18.24 -11.92 -13.46
N LEU A 106 17.46 -11.08 -14.16
CA LEU A 106 16.01 -11.23 -14.23
C LEU A 106 15.59 -12.52 -14.95
N MET A 107 16.33 -12.96 -15.97
CA MET A 107 16.06 -14.23 -16.67
C MET A 107 16.26 -15.47 -15.80
N LYS A 108 17.03 -15.37 -14.71
CA LYS A 108 17.34 -16.49 -13.82
C LYS A 108 16.40 -16.57 -12.62
N ILE A 109 15.60 -15.54 -12.34
CA ILE A 109 14.56 -15.55 -11.30
C ILE A 109 13.49 -16.55 -11.70
N LYS A 110 13.11 -17.49 -10.82
CA LYS A 110 12.17 -18.60 -11.13
C LYS A 110 10.74 -18.33 -10.68
N ASP A 111 10.57 -17.72 -9.51
CA ASP A 111 9.28 -17.66 -8.80
C ASP A 111 8.45 -16.41 -9.13
N PHE A 112 8.89 -15.63 -10.12
CA PHE A 112 8.26 -14.36 -10.48
C PHE A 112 8.08 -14.25 -11.99
N THR A 113 6.93 -13.69 -12.37
CA THR A 113 6.70 -13.21 -13.73
C THR A 113 7.43 -11.88 -13.91
N VAL A 114 8.27 -11.79 -14.96
CA VAL A 114 9.05 -10.60 -15.28
C VAL A 114 8.51 -9.96 -16.56
N LEU A 115 8.29 -8.65 -16.53
CA LEU A 115 8.02 -7.84 -17.71
C LEU A 115 9.19 -6.88 -17.94
N TYR A 116 9.92 -7.08 -19.04
CA TYR A 116 11.00 -6.20 -19.47
C TYR A 116 10.45 -5.20 -20.50
N VAL A 117 10.40 -3.93 -20.13
CA VAL A 117 9.94 -2.83 -20.98
C VAL A 117 11.15 -2.06 -21.53
N SER A 118 11.20 -1.85 -22.84
CA SER A 118 12.28 -1.13 -23.52
C SER A 118 11.73 -0.06 -24.45
N GLY A 119 12.21 1.18 -24.32
CA GLY A 119 11.97 2.24 -25.31
C GLY A 119 13.17 2.54 -26.21
N GLU A 120 14.31 1.87 -26.01
CA GLU A 120 15.57 2.15 -26.71
C GLU A 120 15.92 1.06 -27.72
N GLU A 121 15.78 -0.20 -27.33
CA GLU A 121 16.15 -1.37 -28.15
C GLU A 121 14.90 -2.13 -28.59
N SER A 122 14.88 -2.56 -29.85
CA SER A 122 13.78 -3.34 -30.44
C SER A 122 13.62 -4.73 -29.81
N LEU A 123 12.43 -5.32 -29.90
CA LEU A 123 12.16 -6.68 -29.43
C LEU A 123 13.10 -7.74 -30.05
N GLY A 124 13.47 -7.57 -31.33
CA GLY A 124 14.41 -8.47 -32.01
C GLY A 124 15.82 -8.40 -31.43
N GLN A 125 16.32 -7.20 -31.12
CA GLN A 125 17.63 -6.99 -30.48
C GLN A 125 17.66 -7.58 -29.08
N LEU A 126 16.60 -7.36 -28.30
CA LEU A 126 16.47 -7.94 -26.95
C LEU A 126 16.43 -9.47 -27.00
N LYS A 127 15.65 -10.05 -27.93
CA LYS A 127 15.59 -11.51 -28.12
C LYS A 127 16.95 -12.09 -28.51
N TYR A 128 17.65 -11.48 -29.45
CA TYR A 128 19.00 -11.93 -29.82
C TYR A 128 19.97 -11.90 -28.64
N ARG A 129 19.86 -10.87 -27.77
CA ARG A 129 20.64 -10.79 -26.53
C ARG A 129 20.28 -11.90 -25.55
N SER A 130 18.99 -12.14 -25.28
CA SER A 130 18.59 -13.19 -24.34
C SER A 130 19.11 -14.56 -24.79
N GLU A 131 19.03 -14.88 -26.08
CA GLU A 131 19.54 -16.16 -26.62
C GLU A 131 21.03 -16.38 -26.33
N ARG A 132 21.84 -15.32 -26.34
CA ARG A 132 23.27 -15.39 -25.97
C ARG A 132 23.50 -15.56 -24.46
N LEU A 133 22.57 -15.04 -23.64
CA LEU A 133 22.63 -15.09 -22.18
C LEU A 133 22.08 -16.40 -21.60
N GLY A 134 21.29 -17.14 -22.38
CA GLY A 134 20.70 -18.42 -22.01
C GLY A 134 19.18 -18.41 -22.15
N ARG A 135 18.51 -19.53 -21.81
CA ARG A 135 17.04 -19.53 -21.76
C ARG A 135 16.56 -18.94 -20.43
N PRO A 136 15.50 -18.12 -20.43
CA PRO A 136 14.88 -17.67 -19.19
C PRO A 136 14.30 -18.87 -18.43
N ASN A 137 14.50 -18.88 -17.12
CA ASN A 137 13.99 -19.91 -16.22
C ASN A 137 12.57 -19.61 -15.70
N SER A 138 11.94 -18.54 -16.19
CA SER A 138 10.62 -18.05 -15.77
C SER A 138 9.81 -17.48 -16.93
N GLN A 139 8.59 -17.06 -16.62
CA GLN A 139 7.76 -16.27 -17.51
C GLN A 139 8.37 -14.87 -17.68
N PHE A 140 9.20 -14.73 -18.73
CA PHE A 140 9.90 -13.50 -19.07
C PHE A 140 9.29 -12.87 -20.33
N TYR A 141 8.55 -11.79 -20.16
CA TYR A 141 7.87 -11.05 -21.22
C TYR A 141 8.70 -9.85 -21.67
N LEU A 142 8.72 -9.59 -22.98
CA LEU A 142 9.31 -8.38 -23.56
C LEU A 142 8.18 -7.46 -24.05
N PHE A 143 8.30 -6.17 -23.77
CA PHE A 143 7.42 -5.14 -24.27
C PHE A 143 8.23 -3.95 -24.79
N HIS A 144 7.77 -3.36 -25.90
CA HIS A 144 8.38 -2.22 -26.55
C HIS A 144 7.31 -1.18 -26.86
#